data_AF-A0A955H818-F1
#
_entry.id   AF-A0A955H818-F1
#
_cell.length_a   1.000
_cell.length_b   1.000
_cell.length_c   1.000
_cell.angle_alpha   90.00
_cell.angle_beta   90.00
_cell.angle_gamma   90.00
#
_symmetry.space_group_name_H-M   'P 1'
#
loop_
_entity.id
_entity.type
_entity.pdbx_description
1 polymer ?
#
loop_
_entity_poly.entity_id
_entity_poly.type
_entity_poly.pdbx_seq_one_letter_code
_entity_poly.pdbx_strand_id
1 'polypeptide(L)'
;MGMHGIEDILQRNHKVEMDKAWETSKIRRGVIAVITYLVAVAFMMRIGVTDSWLNALVPTGGYILSTLSLPFIKRWWLNKYHQ
;
A
#
# COMPACT_ATOMS: atom_id res chain seq x y z
N MET A 1 1.93 38.08 17.21
CA MET A 1 2.14 36.93 16.32
C MET A 1 3.14 36.02 17.01
N GLY A 2 2.66 35.21 17.96
CA GLY A 2 3.50 34.52 18.96
C GLY A 2 4.05 33.20 18.43
N MET A 3 5.26 32.84 18.84
CA MET A 3 5.97 31.62 18.43
C MET A 3 5.14 30.32 18.58
N HIS A 4 4.20 30.30 19.53
CA HIS A 4 3.25 29.21 19.76
C HIS A 4 2.48 28.76 18.51
N GLY A 5 2.10 29.69 17.62
CA GLY A 5 1.36 29.32 16.40
C GLY A 5 2.19 28.51 15.40
N ILE A 6 3.51 28.73 15.34
CA ILE A 6 4.40 28.03 14.42
C ILE A 6 4.72 26.63 14.96
N GLU A 7 4.97 26.52 16.26
CA GLU A 7 5.23 25.23 16.94
C GLU A 7 4.04 24.27 16.79
N ASP A 8 2.82 24.76 16.95
CA ASP A 8 1.59 23.97 16.77
C ASP A 8 1.38 23.48 15.33
N ILE A 9 1.80 24.29 14.34
CA ILE A 9 1.74 23.91 12.92
C ILE A 9 2.81 22.86 12.62
N LEU A 10 4.03 23.05 13.13
CA LEU A 10 5.13 22.09 12.94
C LEU A 10 4.82 20.73 13.57
N GLN A 11 4.25 20.69 14.78
CA GLN A 11 3.84 19.43 15.40
C GLN A 11 2.77 18.68 14.61
N ARG A 12 1.79 19.41 14.05
CA ARG A 12 0.75 18.81 13.20
C ARG A 12 1.32 18.30 11.88
N ASN A 13 2.16 19.08 11.22
CA ASN A 13 2.83 18.67 9.99
C ASN A 13 3.72 17.44 10.21
N HIS A 14 4.43 17.37 11.34
CA HIS A 14 5.25 16.21 11.68
C HIS A 14 4.44 14.92 11.76
N LYS A 15 3.26 14.95 12.40
CA LYS A 15 2.34 13.80 12.44
C LYS A 15 1.90 13.39 11.03
N VAL A 16 1.50 14.35 10.21
CA VAL A 16 1.09 14.10 8.81
C VAL A 16 2.20 13.48 7.98
N GLU A 17 3.44 13.95 8.13
CA GLU A 17 4.58 13.39 7.40
C GLU A 17 4.92 11.97 7.88
N MET A 18 4.81 11.69 9.19
CA MET A 18 4.93 10.32 9.71
C MET A 18 3.86 9.39 9.15
N ASP A 19 2.60 9.83 9.08
CA ASP A 19 1.52 9.04 8.51
C ASP A 19 1.77 8.78 7.01
N LYS A 20 2.19 9.79 6.25
CA LYS A 20 2.58 9.62 4.83
C LYS A 20 3.75 8.65 4.68
N ALA A 21 4.75 8.70 5.56
CA ALA A 21 5.88 7.80 5.55
C ALA A 21 5.44 6.35 5.81
N TRP A 22 4.52 6.13 6.77
CA TRP A 22 3.92 4.83 7.02
C TRP A 22 3.15 4.32 5.79
N GLU A 23 2.30 5.17 5.22
CA GLU A 23 1.51 4.86 4.02
C GLU A 23 2.41 4.48 2.84
N THR A 24 3.56 5.11 2.68
CA THR A 24 4.49 4.80 1.59
C THR A 24 5.52 3.71 1.94
N SER A 25 5.52 3.21 3.19
CA SER A 25 6.51 2.28 3.68
C SER A 25 6.41 0.88 3.05
N LYS A 26 7.57 0.23 2.91
CA LYS A 26 7.67 -1.19 2.51
C LYS A 26 7.12 -2.14 3.58
N ILE A 27 7.13 -1.70 4.85
CA ILE A 27 6.62 -2.49 5.98
C ILE A 27 5.11 -2.68 5.83
N ARG A 28 4.36 -1.60 5.58
CA ARG A 28 2.92 -1.67 5.33
C ARG A 28 2.58 -2.61 4.16
N ARG A 29 3.33 -2.49 3.06
CA ARG A 29 3.19 -3.38 1.89
C ARG A 29 3.43 -4.85 2.25
N GLY A 30 4.46 -5.14 3.04
CA GLY A 30 4.76 -6.49 3.52
C GLY A 30 3.65 -7.05 4.41
N VAL A 31 3.18 -6.27 5.38
CA VAL A 31 2.07 -6.66 6.28
C VAL A 31 0.81 -6.98 5.48
N ILE A 32 0.42 -6.11 4.55
CA ILE A 32 -0.77 -6.35 3.71
C ILE A 32 -0.57 -7.60 2.84
N ALA A 33 0.59 -7.77 2.20
CA ALA A 33 0.86 -8.94 1.37
C ALA A 33 0.77 -10.27 2.16
N VAL A 34 1.31 -10.30 3.38
CA VAL A 34 1.23 -11.48 4.25
C VAL A 34 -0.23 -11.78 4.65
N ILE A 35 -0.97 -10.76 5.09
CA ILE A 35 -2.38 -10.93 5.48
C ILE A 35 -3.20 -11.40 4.27
N THR A 36 -3.06 -10.78 3.10
CA THR A 36 -3.74 -11.17 1.87
C THR A 36 -3.42 -12.62 1.51
N TYR A 37 -2.17 -13.04 1.63
CA TYR A 37 -1.76 -14.41 1.33
C TYR A 37 -2.43 -15.41 2.28
N LEU A 38 -2.34 -15.19 3.59
CA LEU A 38 -2.92 -16.08 4.59
C LEU A 38 -4.44 -16.20 4.46
N VAL A 39 -5.12 -15.08 4.23
CA VAL A 39 -6.58 -15.06 4.01
C VAL A 39 -6.95 -15.81 2.73
N ALA A 40 -6.22 -15.58 1.63
CA ALA A 40 -6.46 -16.27 0.36
C ALA A 40 -6.23 -17.79 0.48
N VAL A 41 -5.13 -18.21 1.12
CA VAL A 41 -4.86 -19.64 1.38
C VAL A 41 -5.99 -20.25 2.21
N ALA A 42 -6.38 -19.62 3.33
CA ALA A 42 -7.47 -20.10 4.18
C ALA A 42 -8.79 -20.25 3.41
N PHE A 43 -9.13 -19.26 2.59
CA PHE A 43 -10.34 -19.28 1.76
C PHE A 43 -10.29 -20.39 0.70
N MET A 44 -9.18 -20.50 -0.03
CA MET A 44 -9.00 -21.49 -1.11
C MET A 44 -9.03 -22.93 -0.57
N MET A 45 -8.42 -23.17 0.59
CA MET A 45 -8.52 -24.47 1.26
C MET A 45 -9.97 -24.78 1.64
N ARG A 46 -10.74 -23.77 2.07
CA ARG A 46 -12.13 -23.97 2.50
C ARG A 46 -13.07 -24.38 1.36
N ILE A 47 -12.79 -23.90 0.14
CA ILE A 47 -13.54 -24.22 -1.08
C ILE A 47 -12.98 -25.43 -1.84
N GLY A 48 -11.93 -26.08 -1.32
CA GLY A 48 -11.37 -27.31 -1.90
C GLY A 48 -10.54 -27.09 -3.17
N VAL A 49 -9.97 -25.91 -3.37
CA VAL A 49 -9.10 -25.62 -4.52
C VAL A 49 -7.79 -26.38 -4.37
N THR A 50 -7.42 -27.17 -5.39
CA THR A 50 -6.11 -27.83 -5.48
C THR A 50 -5.02 -26.77 -5.53
N ASP A 51 -3.85 -27.07 -4.97
CA ASP A 51 -2.71 -26.14 -4.94
C ASP A 51 -3.04 -24.76 -4.35
N SER A 52 -3.88 -24.72 -3.29
CA SER A 52 -4.33 -23.48 -2.62
C SER A 52 -3.18 -22.52 -2.26
N TRP A 53 -2.00 -23.04 -1.89
CA TRP A 53 -0.81 -22.24 -1.60
C TRP A 53 -0.24 -21.51 -2.83
N LEU A 54 -0.29 -22.15 -4.00
CA LEU A 54 0.14 -21.56 -5.26
C LEU A 54 -0.91 -20.58 -5.76
N ASN A 55 -2.19 -20.96 -5.71
CA ASN A 55 -3.29 -20.11 -6.15
C ASN A 55 -3.41 -18.81 -5.32
N ALA A 56 -3.08 -18.86 -4.02
CA ALA A 56 -3.06 -17.66 -3.17
C ALA A 56 -1.98 -16.64 -3.55
N LEU A 57 -0.99 -17.01 -4.38
CA LEU A 57 -0.06 -16.04 -4.95
C LEU A 57 -0.73 -15.10 -5.95
N VAL A 58 -1.87 -15.48 -6.55
CA VAL A 58 -2.59 -14.63 -7.50
C VAL A 58 -3.08 -13.33 -6.83
N PRO A 59 -3.87 -13.35 -5.74
CA PRO A 59 -4.30 -12.12 -5.08
C PRO A 59 -3.15 -11.35 -4.44
N THR A 60 -2.19 -12.02 -3.80
CA THR A 60 -1.02 -11.36 -3.17
C THR A 60 -0.10 -10.73 -4.22
N GLY A 61 0.14 -11.44 -5.32
CA GLY A 61 0.92 -10.96 -6.46
C GLY A 61 0.22 -9.79 -7.15
N GLY A 62 -1.10 -9.87 -7.36
CA GLY A 62 -1.90 -8.78 -7.88
C GLY A 62 -1.79 -7.50 -7.04
N TYR A 63 -1.87 -7.64 -5.71
CA TYR A 63 -1.63 -6.54 -4.79
C TYR A 63 -0.22 -5.96 -4.96
N ILE A 64 0.84 -6.77 -4.89
CA ILE A 64 2.23 -6.29 -5.03
C ILE A 64 2.44 -5.59 -6.38
N LEU A 65 1.99 -6.20 -7.47
CA LEU A 65 2.09 -5.63 -8.82
C LEU A 65 1.38 -4.29 -8.89
N SER A 66 0.18 -4.14 -8.32
CA SER A 66 -0.53 -2.86 -8.26
C SER A 66 0.30 -1.78 -7.55
N THR A 67 0.93 -2.11 -6.42
CA THR A 67 1.74 -1.14 -5.66
C THR A 67 3.01 -0.69 -6.39
N LEU A 68 3.47 -1.48 -7.36
CA LEU A 68 4.65 -1.18 -8.18
C LEU A 68 4.28 -0.50 -9.50
N SER A 69 3.16 -0.89 -10.11
CA SER A 69 2.76 -0.41 -11.44
C SER A 69 2.00 0.91 -11.38
N LEU A 70 1.14 1.14 -10.38
CA LEU A 70 0.31 2.34 -10.30
C LEU A 70 1.10 3.65 -10.29
N PRO A 71 2.24 3.79 -9.59
CA PRO A 71 3.05 5.02 -9.68
C PRO A 71 3.56 5.30 -11.09
N PHE A 72 3.95 4.26 -11.82
CA PHE A 72 4.41 4.36 -13.21
C PHE A 72 3.27 4.75 -14.14
N ILE A 73 2.12 4.07 -14.03
CA ILE A 73 0.91 4.36 -14.81
C ILE A 73 0.44 5.80 -14.55
N LYS A 74 0.43 6.24 -13.29
CA LYS A 74 0.09 7.62 -12.91
C LYS A 74 1.01 8.63 -13.58
N ARG A 75 2.34 8.40 -13.57
CA ARG A 75 3.31 9.29 -14.19
C ARG A 75 3.12 9.37 -15.71
N TRP A 76 2.89 8.23 -16.36
CA TRP A 76 2.58 8.20 -17.79
C TRP A 76 1.29 8.97 -18.13
N TRP A 77 0.24 8.77 -17.35
CA TRP A 77 -1.04 9.45 -17.55
C TRP A 77 -0.90 10.97 -17.35
N LEU A 78 -0.25 11.42 -16.29
CA LEU A 78 -0.03 12.86 -16.04
C LEU A 78 0.74 13.54 -17.18
N ASN A 79 1.78 12.90 -17.72
CA ASN A 79 2.54 13.45 -18.85
C ASN A 79 1.70 13.62 -20.14
N LYS A 80 0.59 12.89 -20.26
CA LYS A 80 -0.30 12.94 -21.42
C LYS A 80 -1.36 14.04 -21.31
N TYR A 81 -1.78 14.39 -20.09
CA TYR A 81 -2.89 15.32 -19.83
C TYR A 81 -2.48 16.65 -19.20
N HIS A 82 -1.27 16.76 -18.64
CA HIS A 82 -0.64 18.02 -18.25
C HIS A 82 0.47 18.40 -19.23
N GLN A 83 0.08 18.64 -20.50
CA GLN A 83 0.76 19.62 -21.36
C GLN A 83 -0.01 20.93 -21.29
#